data_AF-A0A6J1WJ17-F1
#
_entry.id   AF-A0A6J1WJ17-F1
#
_cell.length_a   1.000
_cell.length_b   1.000
_cell.length_c   1.000
_cell.angle_alpha   90.00
_cell.angle_beta   90.00
_cell.angle_gamma   90.00
#
_symmetry.space_group_name_H-M   'P 1'
#
loop_
_entity.id
_entity.type
_entity.pdbx_description
1 polymer ?
#
loop_
_entity_poly.entity_id
_entity_poly.type
_entity_poly.pdbx_seq_one_letter_code
_entity_poly.pdbx_strand_id
1 'polypeptide(L)'
;IQIHFPLWLNADILAGPVEATTKPVDPVKFLTLGAKHPRSVLSIGWTTNYGGNITEGEYSREQIGAMLRLIHENHINQTVTFPVRAGLASNSQPVVLDLLRETSSLNSSITVWSSEGDAVEVDRLKALILTVGLERTYLDVPHELAAKLHLPPAANVKN
;
A
#
# COMPACT_ATOMS: atom_id res chain seq x y z
N ILE A 1 -26.78 3.75 -9.30
CA ILE A 1 -26.79 3.28 -7.89
C ILE A 1 -25.92 4.25 -7.11
N GLN A 2 -26.47 4.95 -6.13
CA GLN A 2 -25.73 5.89 -5.28
C GLN A 2 -25.33 5.15 -3.99
N ILE A 3 -24.02 5.10 -3.71
CA ILE A 3 -23.47 4.43 -2.52
C ILE A 3 -23.38 5.46 -1.40
N HIS A 4 -24.00 5.17 -0.24
CA HIS A 4 -24.09 6.06 0.92
C HIS A 4 -23.19 5.67 2.09
N PHE A 5 -22.40 4.61 1.95
CA PHE A 5 -21.43 4.15 2.95
C PHE A 5 -19.98 4.36 2.44
N PRO A 6 -18.99 4.41 3.34
CA PRO A 6 -17.57 4.42 2.94
C PRO A 6 -17.24 3.20 2.08
N LEU A 7 -16.61 3.44 0.92
CA LEU A 7 -16.27 2.39 -0.03
C LEU A 7 -14.75 2.36 -0.26
N TRP A 8 -14.16 1.18 -0.19
CA TRP A 8 -12.77 0.93 -0.57
C TRP A 8 -12.76 0.00 -1.77
N LEU A 9 -12.05 0.39 -2.83
CA LEU A 9 -11.88 -0.40 -4.04
C LEU A 9 -10.44 -0.90 -4.08
N ASN A 10 -10.24 -2.20 -3.90
CA ASN A 10 -8.91 -2.80 -3.78
C ASN A 10 -8.53 -3.64 -5.01
N ALA A 11 -7.37 -3.39 -5.59
CA ALA A 11 -6.78 -4.23 -6.62
C ALA A 11 -5.28 -4.06 -6.75
N ASP A 12 -4.60 -5.16 -7.09
CA ASP A 12 -3.24 -5.11 -7.63
C ASP A 12 -3.30 -4.82 -9.12
N ILE A 13 -2.85 -3.63 -9.51
CA ILE A 13 -2.97 -3.12 -10.89
C ILE A 13 -1.63 -3.00 -11.60
N LEU A 14 -0.53 -3.24 -10.88
CA LEU A 14 0.83 -3.28 -11.41
C LEU A 14 1.53 -4.59 -11.02
N ALA A 15 2.52 -5.00 -11.81
CA ALA A 15 3.42 -6.08 -11.41
C ALA A 15 4.40 -5.57 -10.36
N GLY A 16 4.55 -6.32 -9.27
CA GLY A 16 5.42 -5.94 -8.16
C GLY A 16 6.70 -6.75 -8.06
N PRO A 17 7.39 -6.64 -6.92
CA PRO A 17 8.71 -7.22 -6.71
C PRO A 17 8.77 -8.74 -6.85
N VAL A 18 10.00 -9.21 -7.02
CA VAL A 18 10.38 -10.63 -7.04
C VAL A 18 9.72 -11.43 -8.16
N GLU A 19 9.74 -10.85 -9.37
CA GLU A 19 9.25 -11.51 -10.59
C GLU A 19 7.83 -12.05 -10.43
N ALA A 20 6.92 -11.19 -9.93
CA ALA A 20 5.54 -11.57 -9.71
C ALA A 20 4.89 -12.12 -11.00
N THR A 21 4.53 -13.40 -10.97
CA THR A 21 3.94 -14.11 -12.13
C THR A 21 2.43 -13.93 -12.22
N THR A 22 1.80 -13.46 -11.15
CA THR A 22 0.36 -13.17 -11.13
C THR A 22 0.07 -11.98 -12.03
N LYS A 23 -0.86 -12.17 -12.98
CA LYS A 23 -1.30 -11.12 -13.89
C LYS A 23 -2.06 -10.04 -13.11
N PRO A 24 -1.63 -8.77 -13.15
CA PRO A 24 -2.37 -7.68 -12.52
C PRO A 24 -3.74 -7.46 -13.14
N VAL A 25 -4.65 -6.84 -12.37
CA VAL A 25 -5.90 -6.30 -12.89
C VAL A 25 -5.57 -5.20 -13.90
N ASP A 26 -6.38 -5.07 -14.95
CA ASP A 26 -6.22 -4.00 -15.95
C ASP A 26 -6.29 -2.62 -15.27
N PRO A 27 -5.19 -1.83 -15.28
CA PRO A 27 -5.11 -0.60 -14.50
C PRO A 27 -6.08 0.46 -15.03
N VAL A 28 -6.15 0.66 -16.35
CA VAL A 28 -6.99 1.69 -16.96
C VAL A 28 -8.46 1.37 -16.71
N LYS A 29 -8.87 0.12 -16.88
CA LYS A 29 -10.24 -0.31 -16.63
C LYS A 29 -10.62 -0.17 -15.16
N PHE A 30 -9.74 -0.59 -14.24
CA PHE A 30 -10.00 -0.47 -12.81
C PHE A 30 -10.16 0.99 -12.39
N LEU A 31 -9.22 1.85 -12.77
CA LEU A 31 -9.26 3.28 -12.44
C LEU A 31 -10.45 3.99 -13.08
N THR A 32 -10.77 3.69 -14.34
CA THR A 32 -11.95 4.25 -15.04
C THR A 32 -13.26 3.88 -14.34
N LEU A 33 -13.38 2.63 -13.87
CA LEU A 33 -14.57 2.20 -13.13
C LEU A 33 -14.59 2.77 -11.71
N GLY A 34 -13.45 2.87 -11.05
CA GLY A 34 -13.30 3.49 -9.73
C GLY A 34 -13.68 4.97 -9.71
N ALA A 35 -13.35 5.70 -10.78
CA ALA A 35 -13.71 7.12 -10.95
C ALA A 35 -15.22 7.38 -10.95
N LYS A 36 -16.05 6.35 -11.23
CA LYS A 36 -17.52 6.44 -11.11
C LYS A 36 -17.99 6.51 -9.66
N HIS A 37 -17.10 6.28 -8.70
CA HIS A 37 -17.35 6.33 -7.26
C HIS A 37 -16.42 7.36 -6.60
N PRO A 38 -16.59 8.67 -6.85
CA PRO A 38 -15.61 9.69 -6.46
C PRO A 38 -15.35 9.82 -4.95
N ARG A 39 -16.22 9.24 -4.11
CA ARG A 39 -16.05 9.20 -2.65
C ARG A 39 -15.38 7.93 -2.13
N SER A 40 -15.00 6.99 -3.01
CA SER A 40 -14.29 5.78 -2.59
C SER A 40 -12.81 6.05 -2.37
N VAL A 41 -12.22 5.31 -1.44
CA VAL A 41 -10.77 5.17 -1.34
C VAL A 41 -10.33 4.14 -2.40
N LEU A 42 -9.34 4.50 -3.22
CA LEU A 42 -8.69 3.56 -4.13
C LEU A 42 -7.52 2.91 -3.39
N SER A 43 -7.59 1.60 -3.20
CA SER A 43 -6.52 0.77 -2.65
C SER A 43 -5.81 0.08 -3.80
N ILE A 44 -4.73 0.68 -4.32
CA ILE A 44 -4.07 0.25 -5.55
C ILE A 44 -2.66 -0.24 -5.27
N GLY A 45 -2.44 -1.53 -5.55
CA GLY A 45 -1.23 -2.23 -5.17
C GLY A 45 -0.48 -2.83 -6.35
N TRP A 46 0.49 -3.67 -5.99
CA TRP A 46 1.27 -4.46 -6.92
C TRP A 46 1.07 -5.93 -6.61
N THR A 47 1.01 -6.76 -7.65
CA THR A 47 1.11 -8.22 -7.44
C THR A 47 2.47 -8.54 -6.83
N THR A 48 2.55 -9.51 -5.92
CA THR A 48 3.82 -9.86 -5.26
C THR A 48 4.07 -11.36 -5.32
N ASN A 49 5.33 -11.75 -5.42
CA ASN A 49 5.76 -13.13 -5.28
C ASN A 49 6.79 -13.22 -4.14
N TYR A 50 6.29 -13.13 -2.92
CA TYR A 50 7.08 -13.16 -1.68
C TYR A 50 6.52 -14.24 -0.76
N GLY A 51 7.31 -14.74 0.19
CA GLY A 51 6.94 -15.83 1.09
C GLY A 51 7.41 -17.21 0.61
N GLY A 52 7.25 -18.22 1.47
CA GLY A 52 7.83 -19.54 1.25
C GLY A 52 9.36 -19.49 1.28
N ASN A 53 10.01 -19.79 0.16
CA ASN A 53 11.48 -19.75 0.05
C ASN A 53 12.02 -18.34 -0.28
N ILE A 54 11.15 -17.38 -0.56
CA ILE A 54 11.51 -16.01 -0.90
C ILE A 54 11.37 -15.14 0.33
N THR A 55 12.49 -14.80 0.95
CA THR A 55 12.55 -14.02 2.20
C THR A 55 13.14 -12.63 2.01
N GLU A 56 13.61 -12.29 0.81
CA GLU A 56 14.21 -10.99 0.50
C GLU A 56 13.58 -10.37 -0.74
N GLY A 57 13.62 -9.04 -0.79
CA GLY A 57 13.07 -8.22 -1.86
C GLY A 57 12.68 -6.83 -1.38
N GLU A 58 12.48 -5.93 -2.34
CA GLU A 58 12.08 -4.55 -2.11
C GLU A 58 11.31 -4.01 -3.32
N TYR A 59 10.53 -2.95 -3.10
CA TYR A 59 9.96 -2.13 -4.16
C TYR A 59 11.05 -1.27 -4.79
N SER A 60 11.12 -1.26 -6.12
CA SER A 60 12.10 -0.47 -6.86
C SER A 60 11.58 0.93 -7.18
N ARG A 61 12.48 1.86 -7.52
CA ARG A 61 12.10 3.20 -7.99
C ARG A 61 11.27 3.15 -9.27
N GLU A 62 11.56 2.20 -10.16
CA GLU A 62 10.82 2.00 -11.40
C GLU A 62 9.36 1.59 -11.12
N GLN A 63 9.14 0.73 -10.13
CA GLN A 63 7.80 0.29 -9.72
C GLN A 63 6.99 1.42 -9.08
N ILE A 64 7.62 2.20 -8.21
CA ILE A 64 7.00 3.40 -7.63
C ILE A 64 6.70 4.43 -8.74
N GLY A 65 7.66 4.67 -9.64
CA GLY A 65 7.48 5.57 -10.77
C GLY A 65 6.35 5.13 -11.72
N ALA A 66 6.17 3.83 -11.92
CA ALA A 66 5.04 3.30 -12.71
C ALA A 66 3.69 3.60 -12.06
N MET A 67 3.58 3.46 -10.73
CA MET A 67 2.37 3.82 -9.99
C MET A 67 2.08 5.32 -10.10
N LEU A 68 3.10 6.16 -9.91
CA LEU A 68 2.96 7.62 -10.04
C LEU A 68 2.50 8.03 -11.44
N ARG A 69 3.07 7.44 -12.49
CA ARG A 69 2.63 7.69 -13.88
C ARG A 69 1.17 7.31 -14.08
N LEU A 70 0.75 6.13 -13.62
CA LEU A 70 -0.66 5.71 -13.74
C LEU A 70 -1.61 6.68 -13.03
N ILE A 71 -1.28 7.11 -11.82
CA ILE A 71 -2.07 8.09 -11.06
C ILE A 71 -2.21 9.40 -11.84
N HIS A 72 -1.09 9.91 -12.38
CA HIS A 72 -1.06 11.17 -13.10
C HIS A 72 -1.82 11.09 -14.44
N GLU A 73 -1.54 10.08 -15.27
CA GLU A 73 -2.15 9.90 -16.58
C GLU A 73 -3.67 9.68 -16.51
N ASN A 74 -4.16 9.06 -15.43
CA ASN A 74 -5.58 8.81 -15.21
C ASN A 74 -6.28 9.92 -14.39
N HIS A 75 -5.58 11.01 -14.06
CA HIS A 75 -6.13 12.17 -13.36
C HIS A 75 -6.87 11.80 -12.06
N ILE A 76 -6.27 10.91 -11.27
CA ILE A 76 -6.88 10.43 -10.02
C ILE A 76 -6.96 11.58 -9.02
N ASN A 77 -8.16 11.84 -8.52
CA ASN A 77 -8.44 12.87 -7.50
C ASN A 77 -9.07 12.28 -6.22
N GLN A 78 -9.18 10.95 -6.15
CA GLN A 78 -9.74 10.23 -5.01
C GLN A 78 -8.68 10.02 -3.94
N THR A 79 -9.10 9.76 -2.70
CA THR A 79 -8.18 9.28 -1.67
C THR A 79 -7.56 7.96 -2.08
N VAL A 80 -6.24 7.83 -1.88
CA VAL A 80 -5.50 6.62 -2.26
C VAL A 80 -4.85 5.98 -1.04
N THR A 81 -4.88 4.65 -0.98
CA THR A 81 -3.99 3.89 -0.11
C THR A 81 -3.19 2.90 -0.96
N PHE A 82 -1.95 2.63 -0.56
CA PHE A 82 -1.06 1.73 -1.27
C PHE A 82 -0.84 0.47 -0.45
N PRO A 83 -1.45 -0.67 -0.83
CA PRO A 83 -1.10 -1.97 -0.29
C PRO A 83 0.37 -2.28 -0.55
N VAL A 84 1.16 -2.36 0.52
CA VAL A 84 2.57 -2.73 0.47
C VAL A 84 2.79 -3.96 1.34
N ARG A 85 3.45 -4.99 0.80
CA ARG A 85 3.68 -6.23 1.52
C ARG A 85 4.78 -6.02 2.55
N ALA A 86 4.55 -6.40 3.80
CA ALA A 86 5.36 -6.09 4.97
C ALA A 86 6.86 -6.41 4.78
N GLY A 87 7.19 -7.62 4.32
CA GLY A 87 8.59 -8.04 4.13
C GLY A 87 9.31 -7.31 3.00
N LEU A 88 8.58 -6.83 1.99
CA LEU A 88 9.14 -5.99 0.93
C LEU A 88 9.24 -4.53 1.41
N ALA A 89 8.18 -4.01 2.04
CA ALA A 89 8.08 -2.65 2.54
C ALA A 89 9.15 -2.34 3.58
N SER A 90 9.50 -3.30 4.45
CA SER A 90 10.56 -3.15 5.45
C SER A 90 11.92 -2.82 4.84
N ASN A 91 12.16 -3.20 3.58
CA ASN A 91 13.40 -2.87 2.86
C ASN A 91 13.25 -1.64 1.95
N SER A 92 12.03 -1.15 1.75
CA SER A 92 11.70 -0.17 0.70
C SER A 92 11.45 1.25 1.20
N GLN A 93 11.86 1.56 2.44
CA GLN A 93 11.47 2.80 3.10
C GLN A 93 11.68 4.08 2.25
N PRO A 94 12.85 4.32 1.61
CA PRO A 94 13.06 5.53 0.83
C PRO A 94 12.04 5.71 -0.29
N VAL A 95 11.76 4.65 -1.05
CA VAL A 95 10.87 4.73 -2.23
C VAL A 95 9.39 4.78 -1.84
N VAL A 96 9.01 4.16 -0.73
CA VAL A 96 7.65 4.27 -0.17
C VAL A 96 7.38 5.68 0.34
N LEU A 97 8.36 6.31 0.99
CA LEU A 97 8.25 7.70 1.43
C LEU A 97 8.19 8.68 0.25
N ASP A 98 8.96 8.43 -0.81
CA ASP A 98 8.88 9.21 -2.05
C ASP A 98 7.46 9.09 -2.67
N LEU A 99 6.89 7.87 -2.75
CA LEU A 99 5.51 7.66 -3.22
C LEU A 99 4.49 8.51 -2.47
N LEU A 100 4.55 8.50 -1.13
CA LEU A 100 3.60 9.25 -0.29
C LEU A 100 3.79 10.77 -0.39
N ARG A 101 5.03 11.24 -0.61
CA ARG A 101 5.32 12.66 -0.81
C ARG A 101 4.70 13.15 -2.12
N GLU A 102 4.95 12.43 -3.21
CA GLU A 102 4.47 12.76 -4.56
C GLU A 102 2.95 12.65 -4.70
N THR A 103 2.29 11.91 -3.80
CA THR A 103 0.83 11.71 -3.79
C THR A 103 0.13 12.41 -2.63
N SER A 104 0.80 13.35 -1.97
CA SER A 104 0.28 14.05 -0.78
C SER A 104 -1.02 14.82 -1.06
N SER A 105 -1.24 15.32 -2.27
CA SER A 105 -2.49 15.95 -2.70
C SER A 105 -3.71 15.02 -2.69
N LEU A 106 -3.48 13.70 -2.68
CA LEU A 106 -4.52 12.66 -2.68
C LEU A 106 -4.86 12.17 -1.26
N ASN A 107 -4.38 12.83 -0.20
CA ASN A 107 -4.50 12.34 1.17
C ASN A 107 -4.02 10.87 1.29
N SER A 108 -2.87 10.56 0.66
CA SER A 108 -2.44 9.19 0.48
C SER A 108 -1.99 8.52 1.78
N SER A 109 -2.12 7.19 1.85
CA SER A 109 -1.71 6.35 2.98
C SER A 109 -1.08 5.04 2.49
N ILE A 110 -0.55 4.23 3.40
CA ILE A 110 -0.17 2.84 3.11
C ILE A 110 -1.08 1.86 3.84
N THR A 111 -1.33 0.72 3.21
CA THR A 111 -1.89 -0.47 3.86
C THR A 111 -0.78 -1.51 3.90
N VAL A 112 -0.18 -1.71 5.07
CA VAL A 112 0.85 -2.73 5.27
C VAL A 112 0.15 -4.06 5.46
N TRP A 113 0.41 -5.01 4.55
CA TRP A 113 -0.19 -6.34 4.62
C TRP A 113 0.86 -7.45 4.63
N SER A 114 0.54 -8.61 5.21
CA SER A 114 1.46 -9.75 5.26
C SER A 114 0.69 -11.06 5.25
N SER A 115 1.23 -12.08 4.59
CA SER A 115 0.75 -13.45 4.76
C SER A 115 1.37 -14.07 6.02
N GLU A 116 0.73 -15.12 6.56
CA GLU A 116 1.37 -15.97 7.56
C GLU A 116 2.65 -16.60 6.99
N GLY A 117 3.73 -16.58 7.76
CA GLY A 117 5.03 -17.14 7.37
C GLY A 117 5.89 -16.23 6.48
N ASP A 118 5.43 -15.04 6.09
CA ASP A 118 6.29 -14.05 5.44
C ASP A 118 7.44 -13.65 6.38
N ALA A 119 8.65 -13.64 5.86
CA ALA A 119 9.79 -13.04 6.56
C ALA A 119 9.58 -11.52 6.63
N VAL A 120 9.82 -10.92 7.79
CA VAL A 120 9.65 -9.47 7.98
C VAL A 120 10.72 -8.96 8.93
N GLU A 121 11.48 -7.97 8.49
CA GLU A 121 12.40 -7.21 9.33
C GLU A 121 11.60 -6.23 10.21
N VAL A 122 11.18 -6.71 11.38
CA VAL A 122 10.23 -6.01 12.28
C VAL A 122 10.68 -4.60 12.63
N ASP A 123 11.96 -4.40 12.96
CA ASP A 123 12.47 -3.08 13.35
C ASP A 123 12.43 -2.08 12.20
N ARG A 124 12.74 -2.53 10.98
CA ARG A 124 12.67 -1.69 9.78
C ARG A 124 11.23 -1.37 9.41
N LEU A 125 10.34 -2.36 9.51
CA LEU A 125 8.92 -2.13 9.28
C LEU A 125 8.33 -1.14 10.29
N LYS A 126 8.68 -1.29 11.57
CA LYS A 126 8.29 -0.35 12.62
C LYS A 126 8.80 1.06 12.31
N ALA A 127 10.06 1.20 11.92
CA ALA A 127 10.63 2.48 11.55
C ALA A 127 9.88 3.14 10.38
N LEU A 128 9.54 2.36 9.34
CA LEU A 128 8.72 2.84 8.23
C LEU A 128 7.34 3.34 8.72
N ILE A 129 6.61 2.52 9.50
CA ILE A 129 5.27 2.86 10.00
C ILE A 129 5.31 4.15 10.84
N LEU A 130 6.29 4.27 11.74
CA LEU A 130 6.44 5.47 12.58
C LEU A 130 6.85 6.70 11.77
N THR A 131 7.61 6.53 10.69
CA THR A 131 7.99 7.63 9.80
C THR A 131 6.81 8.09 8.93
N VAL A 132 5.96 7.17 8.51
CA VAL A 132 4.74 7.48 7.73
C VAL A 132 3.67 8.14 8.60
N GLY A 133 3.57 7.71 9.86
CA GLY A 133 2.52 8.12 10.79
C GLY A 133 1.47 7.03 10.95
N LEU A 134 1.02 6.82 12.19
CA LEU A 134 0.02 5.79 12.53
C LEU A 134 -1.35 6.13 11.91
N GLU A 135 -1.67 7.41 11.77
CA GLU A 135 -2.89 7.92 11.17
C GLU A 135 -2.94 7.76 9.64
N ARG A 136 -1.80 7.46 9.01
CA ARG A 136 -1.65 7.21 7.57
C ARG A 136 -1.20 5.79 7.25
N THR A 137 -1.32 4.88 8.22
CA THR A 137 -0.95 3.48 8.09
C THR A 137 -2.11 2.58 8.53
N TYR A 138 -2.57 1.73 7.62
CA TYR A 138 -3.47 0.63 7.94
C TYR A 138 -2.68 -0.68 8.03
N LEU A 139 -3.05 -1.57 8.95
CA LEU A 139 -2.38 -2.86 9.14
C LEU A 139 -3.33 -4.01 8.83
N ASP A 140 -2.91 -4.89 7.92
CA ASP A 140 -3.56 -6.16 7.59
C ASP A 140 -2.52 -7.29 7.69
N VAL A 141 -2.06 -7.55 8.92
CA VAL A 141 -0.96 -8.48 9.20
C VAL A 141 -1.36 -9.53 10.24
N PRO A 142 -0.72 -10.71 10.25
CA PRO A 142 -0.97 -11.73 11.26
C PRO A 142 -0.77 -11.19 12.68
N HIS A 143 -1.56 -11.69 13.64
CA HIS A 143 -1.53 -11.23 15.03
C HIS A 143 -0.12 -11.29 15.64
N GLU A 144 0.66 -12.33 15.33
CA GLU A 144 2.04 -12.45 15.82
C GLU A 144 2.95 -11.32 15.33
N LEU A 145 2.81 -10.90 14.07
CA LEU A 145 3.59 -9.78 13.53
C LEU A 145 3.11 -8.46 14.15
N ALA A 146 1.80 -8.26 14.24
CA ALA A 146 1.23 -7.08 14.90
C ALA A 146 1.73 -6.91 16.33
N ALA A 147 1.77 -8.01 17.11
CA ALA A 147 2.24 -8.02 18.49
C ALA A 147 3.73 -7.64 18.60
N LYS A 148 4.57 -8.10 17.66
CA LYS A 148 6.02 -7.81 17.62
C LYS A 148 6.35 -6.37 17.26
N LEU A 149 5.47 -5.66 16.53
CA LEU A 149 5.72 -4.26 16.15
C LEU A 149 5.77 -3.33 17.37
N HIS A 150 5.07 -3.68 18.45
CA HIS A 150 4.98 -2.86 19.67
C HIS A 150 4.73 -1.37 19.34
N LEU A 151 3.73 -1.11 18.50
CA LEU A 151 3.38 0.26 18.09
C LEU A 151 2.76 1.02 19.26
N PRO A 152 3.01 2.33 19.38
CA PRO A 152 2.32 3.13 20.37
C PRO A 152 0.81 3.14 20.07
N PRO A 153 -0.04 3.32 21.09
CA PRO A 153 -1.47 3.48 20.86
C PRO A 153 -1.70 4.68 19.93
N ALA A 154 -2.67 4.55 19.02
CA ALA A 154 -3.08 5.66 18.16
C ALA A 154 -3.41 6.87 19.06
N ALA A 155 -2.83 8.03 18.76
CA ALA A 155 -3.11 9.24 19.53
C ALA A 155 -4.62 9.51 19.46
N ASN A 156 -5.26 9.62 20.63
CA ASN A 156 -6.66 10.02 20.72
C ASN A 156 -6.78 11.45 20.16
N VAL A 157 -7.17 11.58 18.89
CA VAL A 157 -7.60 12.86 18.34
C VAL A 157 -8.93 13.18 19.00
N LYS A 158 -8.88 13.95 20.08
CA LYS A 158 -10.07 14.63 20.61
C LYS A 158 -10.50 15.62 19.52
N ASN A 159 -11.64 15.33 18.90
CA ASN A 159 -12.38 16.29 18.06
C ASN A 159 -12.72 17.55 18.86
#